data_AF-A0A947A9D5-F1
#
_entry.id   AF-A0A947A9D5-F1
#
_cell.length_a   1.000
_cell.length_b   1.000
_cell.length_c   1.000
_cell.angle_alpha   90.00
_cell.angle_beta   90.00
_cell.angle_gamma   90.00
#
_symmetry.space_group_name_H-M   'P 1'
#
loop_
_entity.id
_entity.type
_entity.pdbx_description
1 polymer ?
#
loop_
_entity_poly.entity_id
_entity_poly.type
_entity_poly.pdbx_seq_one_letter_code
_entity_poly.pdbx_strand_id
1 'polypeptide(L)'
;MGQEAFHNYGNIQVHDMAEVGFHLDLTNDGTFDQNLGLVGFYSDNDRITISGAFTPIFFDAEVAVENGLFLETTIGVNNNGNLILGNIMTSRRGTDVYSNFMDYSFYTGESSVSKIDGYAAITNKETFVFPVGDEDRLRPLTIESDAINAIVKCAYFPEDPNNPKSIDGVFSTQRRESEHIAVSDREFWRLEGDVPSRITLTWDEYSNMRAWAEYLSDIKVMGWSKADNQWVNLGNTGTEGGLANGSITSDTFVPNAYEIITLGGNEDDLQTYDTIELDNYYMTPNGDGQNDALVIEGLDRSASNSIQIFDRYGVMVYSKDNYQNDFDGRSNREQVIQRNSGLASGIYFYIITMHDLAQKHQGYLYISN
;
A
#
# COMPACT_ATOMS: atom_id res chain seq x y z
N MET A 1 -44.83 -6.16 23.12
CA MET A 1 -43.46 -6.51 22.70
C MET A 1 -43.31 -5.91 21.31
N GLY A 2 -42.50 -4.86 21.20
CA GLY A 2 -42.19 -4.26 19.90
C GLY A 2 -41.33 -5.23 19.10
N GLN A 3 -41.37 -5.12 17.78
CA GLN A 3 -40.48 -5.89 16.92
C GLN A 3 -39.05 -5.34 17.10
N GLU A 4 -38.13 -6.18 17.56
CA GLU A 4 -36.72 -5.79 17.79
C GLU A 4 -35.87 -5.88 16.51
N ALA A 5 -36.29 -6.72 15.55
CA ALA A 5 -35.61 -6.92 14.27
C ALA A 5 -36.62 -7.19 13.14
N PHE A 6 -36.30 -6.79 11.92
CA PHE A 6 -36.94 -7.31 10.71
C PHE A 6 -36.34 -8.67 10.36
N HIS A 7 -37.16 -9.71 10.35
CA HIS A 7 -36.73 -11.07 10.04
C HIS A 7 -37.31 -11.52 8.70
N ASN A 8 -36.45 -11.74 7.71
CA ASN A 8 -36.81 -12.36 6.46
C ASN A 8 -36.63 -13.89 6.50
N TYR A 9 -37.68 -14.64 6.16
CA TYR A 9 -37.63 -16.10 5.95
C TYR A 9 -37.98 -16.50 4.51
N GLY A 10 -38.29 -15.53 3.64
CA GLY A 10 -38.81 -15.75 2.30
C GLY A 10 -38.00 -15.04 1.22
N ASN A 11 -38.62 -14.86 0.06
CA ASN A 11 -37.99 -14.18 -1.06
C ASN A 11 -38.35 -12.69 -1.02
N ILE A 12 -37.34 -11.84 -0.91
CA ILE A 12 -37.48 -10.39 -1.02
C ILE A 12 -36.97 -9.96 -2.38
N GLN A 13 -37.79 -9.16 -3.07
CA GLN A 13 -37.40 -8.40 -4.24
C GLN A 13 -37.75 -6.92 -4.01
N VAL A 14 -36.74 -6.07 -4.07
CA VAL A 14 -36.87 -4.62 -4.06
C VAL A 14 -36.91 -4.15 -5.51
N HIS A 15 -38.08 -3.78 -6.01
CA HIS A 15 -38.26 -3.36 -7.39
C HIS A 15 -37.60 -2.02 -7.71
N ASP A 16 -37.44 -1.75 -9.00
CA ASP A 16 -36.95 -0.47 -9.50
C ASP A 16 -37.75 0.72 -8.92
N MET A 17 -37.07 1.80 -8.58
CA MET A 17 -37.57 2.99 -7.87
C MET A 17 -38.13 2.75 -6.45
N ALA A 18 -38.12 1.52 -5.93
CA ALA A 18 -38.50 1.29 -4.54
C ALA A 18 -37.39 1.76 -3.60
N GLU A 19 -37.78 2.38 -2.48
CA GLU A 19 -36.89 2.80 -1.40
C GLU A 19 -37.35 2.12 -0.11
N VAL A 20 -36.45 1.36 0.52
CA VAL A 20 -36.70 0.63 1.77
C VAL A 20 -35.71 1.11 2.82
N GLY A 21 -36.21 1.68 3.92
CA GLY A 21 -35.39 2.09 5.06
C GLY A 21 -35.54 1.15 6.25
N PHE A 22 -34.45 0.53 6.68
CA PHE A 22 -34.37 -0.22 7.93
C PHE A 22 -33.88 0.69 9.06
N HIS A 23 -34.65 0.72 10.14
CA HIS A 23 -34.32 1.43 11.40
C HIS A 23 -34.10 0.48 12.58
N LEU A 24 -34.05 -0.83 12.29
CA LEU A 24 -33.90 -1.93 13.24
C LEU A 24 -32.96 -2.96 12.63
N ASP A 25 -32.52 -3.92 13.44
CA ASP A 25 -31.72 -5.06 12.99
C ASP A 25 -32.41 -5.82 11.84
N LEU A 26 -31.60 -6.36 10.93
CA LEU A 26 -32.03 -7.21 9.82
C LEU A 26 -31.49 -8.62 10.04
N THR A 27 -32.38 -9.59 10.24
CA THR A 27 -32.03 -11.02 10.19
C THR A 27 -32.52 -11.62 8.88
N ASN A 28 -31.60 -12.05 8.02
CA ASN A 28 -31.91 -12.61 6.71
C ASN A 28 -31.68 -14.13 6.64
N ASP A 29 -32.76 -14.89 6.74
CA ASP A 29 -32.80 -16.34 6.53
C ASP A 29 -33.54 -16.72 5.23
N GLY A 30 -33.67 -15.77 4.30
CA GLY A 30 -34.29 -15.93 2.99
C GLY A 30 -33.43 -15.36 1.86
N THR A 31 -33.98 -15.36 0.63
CA THR A 31 -33.25 -14.88 -0.55
C THR A 31 -33.59 -13.44 -0.88
N PHE A 32 -32.58 -12.64 -1.17
CA PHE A 32 -32.72 -11.36 -1.86
C PHE A 32 -32.50 -11.60 -3.35
N ASP A 33 -33.55 -11.47 -4.16
CA ASP A 33 -33.52 -11.84 -5.59
C ASP A 33 -33.97 -10.67 -6.47
N GLN A 34 -33.25 -10.45 -7.57
CA GLN A 34 -33.54 -9.43 -8.59
C GLN A 34 -33.83 -8.03 -8.03
N ASN A 35 -33.04 -7.58 -7.03
CA ASN A 35 -33.16 -6.24 -6.47
C ASN A 35 -32.69 -5.20 -7.49
N LEU A 36 -33.44 -4.09 -7.58
CA LEU A 36 -33.18 -2.94 -8.45
C LEU A 36 -33.37 -1.59 -7.74
N GLY A 37 -34.00 -1.57 -6.56
CA GLY A 37 -34.21 -0.36 -5.78
C GLY A 37 -33.17 -0.13 -4.68
N LEU A 38 -33.42 0.92 -3.89
CA LEU A 38 -32.58 1.36 -2.78
C LEU A 38 -32.98 0.67 -1.48
N VAL A 39 -31.99 0.18 -0.74
CA VAL A 39 -32.12 -0.26 0.65
C VAL A 39 -31.19 0.56 1.53
N GLY A 40 -31.75 1.29 2.49
CA GLY A 40 -31.00 2.10 3.44
C GLY A 40 -31.09 1.60 4.88
N PHE A 41 -30.06 1.89 5.68
CA PHE A 41 -30.01 1.64 7.11
C PHE A 41 -29.81 2.96 7.86
N TYR A 42 -30.71 3.28 8.80
CA TYR A 42 -30.83 4.61 9.39
C TYR A 42 -31.02 4.57 10.90
N SER A 43 -30.07 5.12 11.66
CA SER A 43 -30.21 5.29 13.11
C SER A 43 -29.26 6.37 13.65
N ASP A 44 -29.79 7.26 14.49
CA ASP A 44 -29.04 8.36 15.11
C ASP A 44 -28.51 7.99 16.53
N ASN A 45 -28.90 6.85 17.09
CA ASN A 45 -28.57 6.53 18.49
C ASN A 45 -28.20 5.07 18.73
N ASP A 46 -28.71 4.16 17.91
CA ASP A 46 -28.51 2.74 18.09
C ASP A 46 -27.65 2.18 16.96
N ARG A 47 -26.86 1.16 17.28
CA ARG A 47 -26.24 0.32 16.24
C ARG A 47 -27.34 -0.45 15.51
N ILE A 48 -27.10 -0.81 14.26
CA ILE A 48 -27.93 -1.78 13.54
C ILE A 48 -27.07 -3.01 13.22
N THR A 49 -27.63 -4.20 13.40
CA THR A 49 -26.97 -5.47 13.09
C THR A 49 -27.63 -6.14 11.89
N ILE A 50 -26.82 -6.60 10.93
CA ILE A 50 -27.25 -7.50 9.86
C ILE A 50 -26.72 -8.90 10.14
N SER A 51 -27.63 -9.87 10.29
CA SER A 51 -27.33 -11.26 10.62
C SER A 51 -28.19 -12.22 9.77
N GLY A 52 -28.06 -13.53 10.02
CA GLY A 52 -28.84 -14.56 9.34
C GLY A 52 -28.00 -15.49 8.47
N ALA A 53 -28.62 -16.57 7.98
CA ALA A 53 -27.95 -17.65 7.27
C ALA A 53 -27.61 -17.34 5.80
N PHE A 54 -28.20 -16.30 5.21
CA PHE A 54 -28.02 -15.96 3.80
C PHE A 54 -27.52 -14.52 3.63
N THR A 55 -26.56 -14.34 2.72
CA THR A 55 -26.04 -13.03 2.28
C THR A 55 -27.14 -12.23 1.55
N PRO A 56 -27.62 -11.10 2.10
CA PRO A 56 -28.47 -10.20 1.32
C PRO A 56 -27.61 -9.46 0.28
N ILE A 57 -28.13 -9.34 -0.94
CA ILE A 57 -27.51 -8.58 -2.03
C ILE A 57 -28.42 -7.41 -2.38
N PHE A 58 -27.92 -6.20 -2.14
CA PHE A 58 -28.60 -4.95 -2.43
C PHE A 58 -28.18 -4.43 -3.81
N PHE A 59 -29.10 -3.74 -4.50
CA PHE A 59 -28.75 -3.07 -5.74
C PHE A 59 -28.06 -1.75 -5.42
N ASP A 60 -28.83 -0.83 -4.83
CA ASP A 60 -28.32 0.35 -4.15
C ASP A 60 -28.44 0.17 -2.63
N ALA A 61 -27.39 0.54 -1.91
CA ALA A 61 -27.33 0.48 -0.46
C ALA A 61 -26.94 1.84 0.12
N GLU A 62 -27.57 2.25 1.22
CA GLU A 62 -27.22 3.47 1.94
C GLU A 62 -27.05 3.21 3.44
N VAL A 63 -26.04 3.82 4.05
CA VAL A 63 -25.75 3.65 5.47
C VAL A 63 -25.61 5.01 6.15
N ALA A 64 -26.52 5.28 7.07
CA ALA A 64 -26.50 6.43 7.98
C ALA A 64 -26.83 5.93 9.40
N VAL A 65 -25.88 5.24 10.02
CA VAL A 65 -26.03 4.58 11.33
C VAL A 65 -24.94 5.10 12.25
N GLU A 66 -25.22 6.14 13.05
CA GLU A 66 -24.20 6.89 13.81
C GLU A 66 -23.30 5.98 14.68
N ASN A 67 -23.89 4.97 15.31
CA ASN A 67 -23.18 3.99 16.14
C ASN A 67 -22.77 2.70 15.41
N GLY A 68 -22.75 2.73 14.08
CA GLY A 68 -22.25 1.69 13.20
C GLY A 68 -23.27 0.63 12.76
N LEU A 69 -23.12 0.19 11.51
CA LEU A 69 -23.83 -0.95 10.93
C LEU A 69 -22.96 -2.21 11.08
N PHE A 70 -23.28 -3.07 12.04
CA PHE A 70 -22.50 -4.27 12.35
C PHE A 70 -22.95 -5.47 11.50
N LEU A 71 -21.99 -6.14 10.88
CA LEU A 71 -22.24 -7.32 10.05
C LEU A 71 -21.84 -8.59 10.79
N GLU A 72 -22.82 -9.47 11.01
CA GLU A 72 -22.61 -10.88 11.42
C GLU A 72 -22.72 -11.83 10.22
N THR A 73 -23.25 -11.36 9.10
CA THR A 73 -23.24 -12.03 7.79
C THR A 73 -22.77 -11.05 6.71
N THR A 74 -22.18 -11.59 5.64
CA THR A 74 -21.72 -10.79 4.50
C THR A 74 -22.91 -10.10 3.82
N ILE A 75 -22.65 -8.92 3.25
CA ILE A 75 -23.61 -8.22 2.37
C ILE A 75 -22.97 -7.98 1.00
N GLY A 76 -23.80 -7.87 -0.04
CA GLY A 76 -23.37 -7.48 -1.38
C GLY A 76 -24.04 -6.19 -1.85
N VAL A 77 -23.32 -5.39 -2.64
CA VAL A 77 -23.82 -4.21 -3.34
C VAL A 77 -23.49 -4.32 -4.83
N ASN A 78 -24.50 -4.24 -5.69
CA ASN A 78 -24.37 -4.43 -7.14
C ASN A 78 -24.23 -3.12 -7.93
N ASN A 79 -24.65 -1.97 -7.38
CA ASN A 79 -24.62 -0.69 -8.08
C ASN A 79 -23.99 0.43 -7.23
N ASN A 80 -24.72 1.09 -6.33
CA ASN A 80 -24.17 2.17 -5.52
C ASN A 80 -24.19 1.84 -4.01
N GLY A 81 -23.05 1.96 -3.34
CA GLY A 81 -22.96 1.99 -1.87
C GLY A 81 -22.75 3.40 -1.35
N ASN A 82 -23.75 4.02 -0.74
CA ASN A 82 -23.65 5.36 -0.18
C ASN A 82 -23.33 5.31 1.32
N LEU A 83 -22.12 5.74 1.67
CA LEU A 83 -21.62 5.81 3.04
C LEU A 83 -21.88 7.22 3.57
N ILE A 84 -23.00 7.45 4.27
CA ILE A 84 -23.36 8.80 4.75
C ILE A 84 -22.77 9.08 6.14
N LEU A 85 -23.03 8.19 7.09
CA LEU A 85 -22.66 8.38 8.49
C LEU A 85 -22.50 7.03 9.20
N GLY A 86 -21.43 6.92 9.98
CA GLY A 86 -21.08 5.72 10.73
C GLY A 86 -20.40 4.65 9.90
N ASN A 87 -19.64 3.79 10.58
CA ASN A 87 -18.88 2.74 9.92
C ASN A 87 -19.77 1.52 9.61
N ILE A 88 -19.53 0.85 8.49
CA ILE A 88 -19.92 -0.56 8.34
C ILE A 88 -18.84 -1.39 9.02
N MET A 89 -19.21 -2.19 10.01
CA MET A 89 -18.28 -2.87 10.89
C MET A 89 -18.31 -4.37 10.67
N THR A 90 -17.15 -5.02 10.56
CA THR A 90 -17.06 -6.48 10.55
C THR A 90 -15.97 -6.97 11.50
N SER A 91 -16.06 -8.23 11.93
CA SER A 91 -15.02 -8.83 12.77
C SER A 91 -13.68 -8.84 12.04
N ARG A 92 -12.63 -8.41 12.74
CA ARG A 92 -11.24 -8.48 12.23
C ARG A 92 -10.55 -9.83 12.46
N ARG A 93 -11.15 -10.70 13.28
CA ARG A 93 -10.59 -12.03 13.64
C ARG A 93 -10.64 -13.07 12.53
N GLY A 94 -11.57 -12.93 11.60
CA GLY A 94 -11.71 -13.83 10.46
C GLY A 94 -12.10 -13.04 9.22
N THR A 95 -12.01 -13.66 8.05
CA THR A 95 -12.28 -13.00 6.76
C THR A 95 -13.58 -13.47 6.12
N ASP A 96 -14.43 -14.19 6.87
CA ASP A 96 -15.67 -14.79 6.39
C ASP A 96 -16.81 -13.78 6.23
N VAL A 97 -16.79 -12.69 7.01
CA VAL A 97 -17.82 -11.63 7.00
C VAL A 97 -17.24 -10.33 6.50
N TYR A 98 -17.79 -9.83 5.39
CA TYR A 98 -17.30 -8.63 4.71
C TYR A 98 -18.44 -7.85 4.04
N SER A 99 -18.18 -6.57 3.72
CA SER A 99 -19.01 -5.77 2.83
C SER A 99 -18.49 -5.88 1.39
N ASN A 100 -19.27 -6.44 0.47
CA ASN A 100 -18.81 -6.77 -0.89
C ASN A 100 -19.34 -5.79 -1.95
N PHE A 101 -18.43 -5.24 -2.75
CA PHE A 101 -18.72 -4.41 -3.92
C PHE A 101 -18.56 -5.25 -5.19
N MET A 102 -19.68 -5.60 -5.83
CA MET A 102 -19.72 -6.59 -6.91
C MET A 102 -19.64 -5.95 -8.30
N ASP A 103 -19.21 -6.71 -9.31
CA ASP A 103 -19.28 -6.40 -10.75
C ASP A 103 -18.91 -4.95 -11.11
N TYR A 104 -19.90 -4.08 -11.37
CA TYR A 104 -19.72 -2.67 -11.76
C TYR A 104 -20.03 -1.68 -10.63
N SER A 105 -20.28 -2.16 -9.42
CA SER A 105 -20.60 -1.30 -8.28
C SER A 105 -19.50 -0.30 -7.95
N PHE A 106 -19.91 0.82 -7.38
CA PHE A 106 -19.04 1.84 -6.79
C PHE A 106 -19.60 2.26 -5.43
N TYR A 107 -18.89 3.14 -4.73
CA TYR A 107 -19.38 3.76 -3.50
C TYR A 107 -19.12 5.26 -3.52
N THR A 108 -19.80 5.98 -2.62
CA THR A 108 -19.59 7.40 -2.37
C THR A 108 -19.68 7.70 -0.88
N GLY A 109 -19.10 8.82 -0.44
CA GLY A 109 -19.30 9.36 0.91
C GLY A 109 -18.30 8.85 1.95
N GLU A 110 -17.25 8.15 1.51
CA GLU A 110 -16.18 7.72 2.39
C GLU A 110 -15.52 8.90 3.11
N SER A 111 -15.29 8.75 4.41
CA SER A 111 -14.63 9.74 5.24
C SER A 111 -14.01 9.07 6.46
N SER A 112 -13.40 9.85 7.36
CA SER A 112 -12.92 9.35 8.64
C SER A 112 -14.02 8.81 9.56
N VAL A 113 -15.30 9.13 9.31
CA VAL A 113 -16.45 8.71 10.15
C VAL A 113 -17.48 7.84 9.41
N SER A 114 -17.20 7.51 8.15
CA SER A 114 -18.11 6.77 7.27
C SER A 114 -17.27 5.92 6.31
N LYS A 115 -17.03 4.66 6.66
CA LYS A 115 -16.10 3.74 5.98
C LYS A 115 -16.33 2.30 6.43
N ILE A 116 -15.56 1.35 5.91
CA ILE A 116 -15.54 -0.03 6.37
C ILE A 116 -14.51 -0.18 7.50
N ASP A 117 -14.98 -0.37 8.73
CA ASP A 117 -14.16 -0.77 9.88
C ASP A 117 -14.23 -2.29 10.04
N GLY A 118 -13.49 -2.97 9.17
CA GLY A 118 -13.47 -4.43 9.08
C GLY A 118 -12.91 -4.87 7.75
N TYR A 119 -13.46 -5.96 7.22
CA TYR A 119 -13.20 -6.45 5.88
C TYR A 119 -14.20 -5.87 4.87
N ALA A 120 -13.66 -5.27 3.82
CA ALA A 120 -14.33 -4.99 2.57
C ALA A 120 -13.91 -6.05 1.53
N ALA A 121 -14.74 -6.28 0.52
CA ALA A 121 -14.41 -7.14 -0.61
C ALA A 121 -14.84 -6.53 -1.94
N ILE A 122 -14.22 -7.01 -3.00
CA ILE A 122 -14.66 -6.80 -4.38
C ILE A 122 -14.84 -8.13 -5.09
N THR A 123 -15.77 -8.19 -6.02
CA THR A 123 -16.02 -9.36 -6.88
C THR A 123 -16.03 -8.93 -8.34
N ASN A 124 -15.35 -9.67 -9.21
CA ASN A 124 -15.25 -9.42 -10.66
C ASN A 124 -14.71 -8.04 -11.04
N LYS A 125 -13.67 -7.55 -10.33
CA LYS A 125 -13.03 -6.25 -10.60
C LYS A 125 -11.52 -6.38 -10.76
N GLU A 126 -10.95 -5.54 -11.63
CA GLU A 126 -9.49 -5.40 -11.82
C GLU A 126 -8.93 -4.29 -10.92
N THR A 127 -9.69 -3.20 -10.79
CA THR A 127 -9.29 -2.01 -10.06
C THR A 127 -10.35 -1.61 -9.03
N PHE A 128 -9.90 -1.17 -7.86
CA PHE A 128 -10.77 -0.65 -6.81
C PHE A 128 -9.99 0.14 -5.76
N VAL A 129 -10.67 1.04 -5.05
CA VAL A 129 -10.16 1.67 -3.84
C VAL A 129 -10.97 1.13 -2.67
N PHE A 130 -10.38 0.40 -1.75
CA PHE A 130 -11.09 -0.09 -0.58
C PHE A 130 -11.28 1.05 0.43
N PRO A 131 -12.52 1.41 0.81
CA PRO A 131 -12.76 2.46 1.81
C PRO A 131 -12.64 1.87 3.22
N VAL A 132 -11.49 1.29 3.55
CA VAL A 132 -11.22 0.69 4.86
C VAL A 132 -10.57 1.70 5.81
N GLY A 133 -10.72 1.46 7.11
CA GLY A 133 -10.13 2.31 8.15
C GLY A 133 -10.31 1.71 9.54
N ASP A 134 -10.10 2.52 10.57
CA ASP A 134 -10.39 2.18 11.97
C ASP A 134 -11.54 3.04 12.53
N GLU A 135 -11.60 3.33 13.82
CA GLU A 135 -12.64 4.18 14.39
C GLU A 135 -12.61 5.61 13.78
N ASP A 136 -11.41 6.19 13.65
CA ASP A 136 -11.21 7.63 13.41
C ASP A 136 -10.51 7.97 12.09
N ARG A 137 -9.97 6.97 11.37
CA ARG A 137 -9.09 7.22 10.22
C ARG A 137 -9.47 6.39 9.03
N LEU A 138 -9.61 7.07 7.89
CA LEU A 138 -9.67 6.41 6.59
C LEU A 138 -8.25 6.03 6.16
N ARG A 139 -8.09 4.77 5.72
CA ARG A 139 -6.83 4.16 5.32
C ARG A 139 -7.02 3.36 4.05
N PRO A 140 -7.35 4.04 2.94
CA PRO A 140 -7.73 3.37 1.72
C PRO A 140 -6.56 2.56 1.17
N LEU A 141 -6.89 1.44 0.55
CA LEU A 141 -5.97 0.64 -0.24
C LEU A 141 -6.50 0.62 -1.67
N THR A 142 -5.73 1.14 -2.61
CA THR A 142 -6.02 0.97 -4.04
C THR A 142 -5.41 -0.32 -4.52
N ILE A 143 -6.13 -1.09 -5.33
CA ILE A 143 -5.61 -2.26 -6.04
C ILE A 143 -5.76 -2.07 -7.54
N GLU A 144 -4.72 -2.44 -8.29
CA GLU A 144 -4.71 -2.53 -9.75
C GLU A 144 -4.16 -3.89 -10.16
N SER A 145 -5.02 -4.75 -10.68
CA SER A 145 -4.69 -6.15 -10.97
C SER A 145 -4.48 -6.39 -12.46
N ASP A 146 -3.61 -7.34 -12.80
CA ASP A 146 -3.29 -7.70 -14.18
C ASP A 146 -4.46 -8.41 -14.91
N ALA A 147 -5.47 -8.86 -14.17
CA ALA A 147 -6.69 -9.48 -14.67
C ALA A 147 -7.85 -9.31 -13.68
N ILE A 148 -9.06 -9.67 -14.11
CA ILE A 148 -10.27 -9.64 -13.27
C ILE A 148 -10.09 -10.56 -12.07
N ASN A 149 -10.28 -10.02 -10.86
CA ASN A 149 -10.33 -10.82 -9.65
C ASN A 149 -11.71 -11.43 -9.46
N ALA A 150 -11.78 -12.74 -9.23
CA ALA A 150 -13.02 -13.38 -8.79
C ALA A 150 -13.47 -12.82 -7.44
N ILE A 151 -12.54 -12.68 -6.50
CA ILE A 151 -12.74 -12.00 -5.22
C ILE A 151 -11.42 -11.43 -4.71
N VAL A 152 -11.45 -10.24 -4.10
CA VAL A 152 -10.37 -9.71 -3.26
C VAL A 152 -10.97 -9.20 -1.96
N LYS A 153 -10.30 -9.43 -0.83
CA LYS A 153 -10.71 -8.91 0.48
C LYS A 153 -9.62 -8.02 1.07
N CYS A 154 -10.01 -6.92 1.69
CA CYS A 154 -9.09 -5.97 2.28
C CYS A 154 -9.58 -5.51 3.66
N ALA A 155 -8.66 -5.39 4.61
CA ALA A 155 -8.90 -4.80 5.92
C ALA A 155 -7.66 -4.02 6.39
N TYR A 156 -7.90 -2.92 7.11
CA TYR A 156 -6.87 -2.11 7.76
C TYR A 156 -6.78 -2.42 9.26
N PHE A 157 -5.57 -2.42 9.82
CA PHE A 157 -5.31 -2.72 11.22
C PHE A 157 -4.38 -1.67 11.84
N PRO A 158 -4.85 -0.86 12.81
CA PRO A 158 -4.02 0.10 13.55
C PRO A 158 -3.26 -0.59 14.69
N GLU A 159 -2.53 -1.65 14.35
CA GLU A 159 -1.89 -2.55 15.30
C GLU A 159 -0.41 -2.78 14.96
N ASP A 160 0.38 -3.04 16.00
CA ASP A 160 1.78 -3.43 15.85
C ASP A 160 1.87 -4.88 15.31
N PRO A 161 2.47 -5.11 14.13
CA PRO A 161 2.64 -6.45 13.56
C PRO A 161 3.50 -7.39 14.42
N ASN A 162 4.31 -6.87 15.36
CA ASN A 162 5.05 -7.70 16.32
C ASN A 162 4.13 -8.36 17.37
N ASN A 163 2.94 -7.80 17.62
CA ASN A 163 1.98 -8.30 18.59
C ASN A 163 0.53 -7.95 18.19
N PRO A 164 0.05 -8.50 17.07
CA PRO A 164 -1.30 -8.24 16.59
C PRO A 164 -2.33 -8.77 17.59
N LYS A 165 -3.41 -8.00 17.80
CA LYS A 165 -4.53 -8.35 18.68
C LYS A 165 -5.70 -8.91 17.90
N SER A 166 -5.84 -8.51 16.64
CA SER A 166 -6.98 -8.86 15.81
C SER A 166 -6.78 -10.12 14.98
N ILE A 167 -5.54 -10.53 14.71
CA ILE A 167 -5.22 -11.73 13.91
C ILE A 167 -4.23 -12.63 14.63
N ASP A 168 -4.28 -13.92 14.31
CA ASP A 168 -3.30 -14.89 14.80
C ASP A 168 -1.98 -14.74 14.05
N GLY A 169 -0.87 -14.70 14.78
CA GLY A 169 0.47 -14.61 14.20
C GLY A 169 1.38 -13.67 14.97
N VAL A 170 2.68 -13.75 14.66
CA VAL A 170 3.70 -12.81 15.15
C VAL A 170 4.59 -12.48 13.96
N PHE A 171 4.50 -11.24 13.48
CA PHE A 171 5.17 -10.77 12.26
C PHE A 171 6.33 -9.87 12.65
N SER A 172 7.32 -10.47 13.32
CA SER A 172 8.42 -9.69 13.92
C SER A 172 9.06 -8.77 12.89
N THR A 173 9.06 -7.46 13.15
CA THR A 173 9.66 -6.47 12.26
C THR A 173 11.16 -6.67 12.12
N GLN A 174 11.81 -7.46 12.99
CA GLN A 174 13.23 -7.81 12.90
C GLN A 174 13.54 -8.97 11.95
N ARG A 175 12.54 -9.73 11.50
CA ARG A 175 12.72 -10.81 10.51
C ARG A 175 12.53 -10.24 9.12
N ARG A 176 13.62 -9.88 8.48
CA ARG A 176 13.66 -9.14 7.21
C ARG A 176 14.58 -9.86 6.23
N GLU A 177 14.29 -9.78 4.93
CA GLU A 177 15.14 -10.36 3.88
C GLU A 177 16.54 -9.72 3.79
N SER A 178 16.68 -8.51 4.33
CA SER A 178 17.91 -7.73 4.36
C SER A 178 17.92 -6.82 5.60
N GLU A 179 19.11 -6.50 6.09
CA GLU A 179 19.32 -5.53 7.17
C GLU A 179 19.16 -4.07 6.68
N HIS A 180 19.01 -3.85 5.37
CA HIS A 180 18.87 -2.52 4.77
C HIS A 180 17.42 -2.06 4.60
N ILE A 181 16.45 -2.81 5.13
CA ILE A 181 15.01 -2.47 5.05
C ILE A 181 14.45 -2.29 6.44
N ALA A 182 13.62 -1.27 6.62
CA ALA A 182 12.88 -0.97 7.83
C ALA A 182 11.40 -1.32 7.64
N VAL A 183 10.76 -1.80 8.70
CA VAL A 183 9.34 -2.17 8.68
C VAL A 183 8.61 -1.41 9.79
N SER A 184 7.51 -0.76 9.44
CA SER A 184 6.68 -0.04 10.41
C SER A 184 6.09 -0.99 11.45
N ASP A 185 6.06 -0.52 12.69
CA ASP A 185 5.42 -1.19 13.84
C ASP A 185 4.06 -0.56 14.21
N ARG A 186 3.49 0.29 13.33
CA ARG A 186 2.32 1.12 13.64
C ARG A 186 1.00 0.56 13.16
N GLU A 187 0.99 0.04 11.94
CA GLU A 187 -0.24 -0.36 11.26
C GLU A 187 0.08 -1.35 10.15
N PHE A 188 -0.91 -2.09 9.69
CA PHE A 188 -0.80 -2.96 8.52
C PHE A 188 -2.16 -3.14 7.84
N TRP A 189 -2.14 -3.65 6.62
CA TRP A 189 -3.31 -4.11 5.89
C TRP A 189 -3.20 -5.61 5.66
N ARG A 190 -4.35 -6.26 5.60
CA ARG A 190 -4.47 -7.63 5.08
C ARG A 190 -5.19 -7.56 3.74
N LEU A 191 -4.60 -8.16 2.72
CA LEU A 191 -5.12 -8.19 1.36
C LEU A 191 -5.11 -9.63 0.85
N GLU A 192 -6.29 -10.18 0.59
CA GLU A 192 -6.46 -11.54 0.04
C GLU A 192 -6.84 -11.44 -1.44
N GLY A 193 -6.08 -12.10 -2.31
CA GLY A 193 -6.26 -12.05 -3.76
C GLY A 193 -5.27 -12.94 -4.51
N ASP A 194 -5.72 -13.58 -5.59
CA ASP A 194 -4.92 -14.55 -6.36
C ASP A 194 -4.29 -13.95 -7.63
N VAL A 195 -4.80 -12.82 -8.11
CA VAL A 195 -4.27 -12.17 -9.31
C VAL A 195 -3.07 -11.31 -8.92
N PRO A 196 -1.98 -11.30 -9.71
CA PRO A 196 -0.92 -10.33 -9.56
C PRO A 196 -1.44 -8.89 -9.65
N SER A 197 -1.07 -8.06 -8.68
CA SER A 197 -1.56 -6.69 -8.56
C SER A 197 -0.47 -5.75 -8.08
N ARG A 198 -0.59 -4.48 -8.49
CA ARG A 198 0.00 -3.36 -7.75
C ARG A 198 -1.01 -2.84 -6.74
N ILE A 199 -0.52 -2.31 -5.63
CA ILE A 199 -1.36 -1.63 -4.65
C ILE A 199 -0.83 -0.23 -4.37
N THR A 200 -1.72 0.66 -3.93
CA THR A 200 -1.34 1.95 -3.36
C THR A 200 -1.81 2.04 -1.92
N LEU A 201 -0.88 2.30 -1.02
CA LEU A 201 -1.14 2.56 0.39
C LEU A 201 -1.00 4.06 0.68
N THR A 202 -1.78 4.57 1.63
CA THR A 202 -1.65 5.94 2.14
C THR A 202 -1.05 5.96 3.53
N TRP A 203 -0.38 7.05 3.90
CA TRP A 203 0.11 7.32 5.25
C TRP A 203 -0.27 8.72 5.73
N ASP A 204 -0.19 8.91 7.05
CA ASP A 204 -0.23 10.23 7.69
C ASP A 204 0.77 10.31 8.86
N GLU A 205 0.61 11.30 9.75
CA GLU A 205 1.50 11.51 10.89
C GLU A 205 1.57 10.31 11.85
N TYR A 206 0.51 9.51 11.96
CA TYR A 206 0.50 8.32 12.80
C TYR A 206 1.48 7.25 12.31
N SER A 207 1.59 7.11 10.98
CA SER A 207 2.46 6.15 10.31
C SER A 207 3.95 6.42 10.60
N ASN A 208 4.28 7.65 10.98
CA ASN A 208 5.61 8.06 11.46
C ASN A 208 6.74 7.75 10.46
N MET A 209 6.52 8.07 9.18
CA MET A 209 7.45 7.77 8.08
C MET A 209 8.87 8.34 8.31
N ARG A 210 8.97 9.48 9.01
CA ARG A 210 10.25 10.13 9.33
C ARG A 210 11.18 9.31 10.22
N ALA A 211 10.68 8.25 10.87
CA ALA A 211 11.52 7.38 11.67
C ALA A 211 12.46 6.51 10.81
N TRP A 212 12.15 6.34 9.52
CA TRP A 212 12.83 5.37 8.65
C TRP A 212 12.92 5.81 7.18
N ALA A 213 12.57 7.06 6.87
CA ALA A 213 12.72 7.65 5.54
C ALA A 213 13.12 9.13 5.64
N GLU A 214 14.17 9.53 4.93
CA GLU A 214 14.60 10.93 4.75
C GLU A 214 13.98 11.51 3.46
N TYR A 215 13.82 10.66 2.45
CA TYR A 215 13.23 11.00 1.15
C TYR A 215 12.06 10.06 0.84
N LEU A 216 11.13 10.51 -0.02
CA LEU A 216 10.02 9.67 -0.48
C LEU A 216 10.49 8.40 -1.21
N SER A 217 11.67 8.45 -1.85
CA SER A 217 12.30 7.30 -2.49
C SER A 217 12.67 6.17 -1.52
N ASP A 218 12.84 6.51 -0.24
CA ASP A 218 13.25 5.56 0.79
C ASP A 218 12.06 4.74 1.27
N ILE A 219 10.84 5.28 1.14
CA ILE A 219 9.61 4.59 1.50
C ILE A 219 9.44 3.35 0.61
N LYS A 220 8.98 2.26 1.20
CA LYS A 220 8.68 0.97 0.57
C LYS A 220 7.33 0.46 1.05
N VAL A 221 6.67 -0.31 0.18
CA VAL A 221 5.65 -1.26 0.61
C VAL A 221 6.35 -2.51 1.08
N MET A 222 5.99 -3.03 2.25
CA MET A 222 6.57 -4.22 2.85
C MET A 222 5.53 -5.33 2.93
N GLY A 223 5.91 -6.57 2.64
CA GLY A 223 5.04 -7.74 2.74
C GLY A 223 5.61 -8.83 3.63
N TRP A 224 4.82 -9.41 4.53
CA TRP A 224 5.23 -10.59 5.28
C TRP A 224 5.07 -11.85 4.42
N SER A 225 6.18 -12.35 3.85
CA SER A 225 6.18 -13.53 2.98
C SER A 225 5.79 -14.77 3.77
N LYS A 226 4.73 -15.46 3.33
CA LYS A 226 4.32 -16.76 3.92
C LYS A 226 5.35 -17.85 3.64
N ALA A 227 6.03 -17.78 2.50
CA ALA A 227 7.03 -18.77 2.10
C ALA A 227 8.30 -18.67 2.96
N ASP A 228 8.79 -17.44 3.15
CA ASP A 228 10.07 -17.19 3.80
C ASP A 228 9.95 -16.89 5.30
N ASN A 229 8.73 -16.60 5.77
CA ASN A 229 8.44 -16.16 7.13
C ASN A 229 9.30 -14.95 7.53
N GLN A 230 9.35 -13.95 6.65
CA GLN A 230 10.07 -12.71 6.87
C GLN A 230 9.44 -11.58 6.03
N TRP A 231 9.74 -10.35 6.40
CA TRP A 231 9.40 -9.15 5.64
C TRP A 231 10.27 -9.06 4.38
N VAL A 232 9.63 -8.81 3.25
CA VAL A 232 10.26 -8.53 1.96
C VAL A 232 9.83 -7.16 1.44
N ASN A 233 10.69 -6.56 0.64
CA ASN A 233 10.43 -5.31 -0.05
C ASN A 233 9.54 -5.55 -1.28
N LEU A 234 8.33 -4.97 -1.25
CA LEU A 234 7.38 -4.97 -2.37
C LEU A 234 7.49 -3.70 -3.23
N GLY A 235 8.56 -2.92 -3.05
CA GLY A 235 8.94 -1.86 -3.96
C GLY A 235 8.32 -0.50 -3.67
N ASN A 236 8.61 0.40 -4.61
CA ASN A 236 8.13 1.77 -4.67
C ASN A 236 8.17 2.21 -6.14
N THR A 237 7.05 2.08 -6.84
CA THR A 237 6.91 2.47 -8.25
C THR A 237 6.45 3.92 -8.41
N GLY A 238 5.96 4.54 -7.33
CA GLY A 238 5.56 5.93 -7.31
C GLY A 238 5.14 6.39 -5.91
N THR A 239 5.42 7.65 -5.60
CA THR A 239 4.98 8.30 -4.36
C THR A 239 4.35 9.65 -4.66
N GLU A 240 3.32 10.00 -3.90
CA GLU A 240 2.70 11.33 -3.92
C GLU A 240 2.65 11.92 -2.49
N GLY A 241 2.63 13.26 -2.39
CA GLY A 241 2.57 13.95 -1.09
C GLY A 241 3.95 14.23 -0.48
N GLY A 242 4.08 14.04 0.84
CA GLY A 242 5.30 14.27 1.61
C GLY A 242 5.41 13.35 2.83
N LEU A 243 6.49 13.43 3.59
CA LEU A 243 6.74 12.52 4.73
C LEU A 243 5.72 12.63 5.88
N ALA A 244 4.89 13.68 5.92
CA ALA A 244 3.81 13.80 6.90
C ALA A 244 2.50 13.16 6.44
N ASN A 245 2.24 13.14 5.13
CA ASN A 245 1.05 12.55 4.53
C ASN A 245 1.29 12.30 3.03
N GLY A 246 0.84 11.15 2.53
CA GLY A 246 1.08 10.80 1.14
C GLY A 246 0.64 9.39 0.79
N SER A 247 1.05 8.93 -0.39
CA SER A 247 0.76 7.60 -0.90
C SER A 247 1.97 6.98 -1.58
N ILE A 248 2.03 5.65 -1.59
CA ILE A 248 3.07 4.85 -2.24
C ILE A 248 2.43 3.68 -3.00
N THR A 249 2.89 3.46 -4.22
CA THR A 249 2.50 2.32 -5.06
C THR A 249 3.59 1.25 -5.06
N SER A 250 3.21 0.00 -4.88
CA SER A 250 4.12 -1.17 -4.89
C SER A 250 4.56 -1.56 -6.31
N ASP A 251 5.54 -2.46 -6.39
CA ASP A 251 5.72 -3.35 -7.55
C ASP A 251 4.55 -4.36 -7.63
N THR A 252 4.45 -5.09 -8.74
CA THR A 252 3.44 -6.15 -8.90
C THR A 252 3.79 -7.37 -8.05
N PHE A 253 2.83 -7.87 -7.28
CA PHE A 253 2.94 -9.10 -6.50
C PHE A 253 1.60 -9.84 -6.40
N VAL A 254 1.60 -11.11 -5.98
CA VAL A 254 0.36 -11.85 -5.70
C VAL A 254 -0.03 -11.64 -4.23
N PRO A 255 -1.18 -11.00 -3.91
CA PRO A 255 -1.55 -10.71 -2.53
C PRO A 255 -1.55 -11.93 -1.61
N ASN A 256 -2.08 -13.07 -2.06
CA ASN A 256 -2.16 -14.29 -1.26
C ASN A 256 -0.79 -14.92 -0.91
N ALA A 257 0.32 -14.47 -1.52
CA ALA A 257 1.66 -14.88 -1.11
C ALA A 257 2.10 -14.26 0.24
N TYR A 258 1.39 -13.21 0.70
CA TYR A 258 1.70 -12.45 1.90
C TYR A 258 0.59 -12.58 2.94
N GLU A 259 0.94 -12.57 4.22
CA GLU A 259 -0.06 -12.58 5.30
C GLU A 259 -0.60 -11.19 5.57
N ILE A 260 0.31 -10.22 5.65
CA ILE A 260 0.01 -8.80 5.85
C ILE A 260 1.01 -7.96 5.05
N ILE A 261 0.61 -6.72 4.80
CA ILE A 261 1.39 -5.71 4.12
C ILE A 261 1.40 -4.44 4.96
N THR A 262 2.50 -3.69 4.94
CA THR A 262 2.64 -2.45 5.70
C THR A 262 3.54 -1.47 4.95
N LEU A 263 3.70 -0.30 5.54
CA LEU A 263 4.67 0.70 5.16
C LEU A 263 6.02 0.36 5.79
N GLY A 264 7.08 0.68 5.09
CA GLY A 264 8.43 0.56 5.60
C GLY A 264 9.35 1.46 4.82
N GLY A 265 10.62 1.42 5.13
CA GLY A 265 11.63 2.24 4.48
C GLY A 265 12.85 1.43 4.12
N ASN A 266 13.83 2.12 3.59
CA ASN A 266 15.19 1.62 3.72
C ASN A 266 15.63 1.89 5.17
N GLU A 267 16.12 0.85 5.83
CA GLU A 267 17.06 1.03 6.94
C GLU A 267 18.41 1.33 6.28
N ASP A 268 18.43 2.37 5.44
CA ASP A 268 19.66 3.11 5.17
C ASP A 268 19.84 3.85 6.48
N ASP A 269 20.40 3.11 7.45
CA ASP A 269 20.47 3.49 8.84
C ASP A 269 20.77 4.99 8.90
N LEU A 270 20.17 5.65 9.88
CA LEU A 270 20.66 6.91 10.43
C LEU A 270 22.09 6.76 11.00
N GLN A 271 22.97 5.95 10.39
CA GLN A 271 24.39 5.98 10.65
C GLN A 271 24.85 7.37 10.25
N THR A 272 25.49 8.05 11.19
CA THR A 272 26.59 8.94 10.86
C THR A 272 27.58 8.12 10.05
N TYR A 273 27.36 8.06 8.75
CA TYR A 273 28.37 7.69 7.80
C TYR A 273 29.56 8.61 8.06
N ASP A 274 30.75 8.04 8.31
CA ASP A 274 31.94 8.87 8.33
C ASP A 274 32.13 9.45 6.92
N THR A 275 31.93 10.76 6.79
CA THR A 275 32.23 11.47 5.56
C THR A 275 33.74 11.53 5.43
N ILE A 276 34.32 10.61 4.66
CA ILE A 276 35.69 10.74 4.19
C ILE A 276 35.65 11.65 2.97
N GLU A 277 36.47 12.69 2.97
CA GLU A 277 36.74 13.47 1.76
C GLU A 277 37.55 12.58 0.81
N LEU A 278 36.90 12.10 -0.25
CA LEU A 278 37.60 11.58 -1.42
C LEU A 278 37.97 12.74 -2.35
N ASP A 279 39.03 12.54 -3.13
CA ASP A 279 39.40 13.48 -4.18
C ASP A 279 38.29 13.62 -5.23
N ASN A 280 38.26 14.76 -5.90
CA ASN A 280 37.33 14.99 -7.00
C ASN A 280 37.83 14.28 -8.26
N TYR A 281 36.91 13.71 -9.02
CA TYR A 281 37.26 12.87 -10.16
C TYR A 281 37.19 13.64 -11.48
N TYR A 282 38.06 13.25 -12.41
CA TYR A 282 38.07 13.74 -13.78
C TYR A 282 38.00 12.54 -14.72
N MET A 283 37.00 12.54 -15.62
CA MET A 283 36.77 11.47 -16.58
C MET A 283 36.89 11.96 -18.02
N THR A 284 37.51 11.13 -18.87
CA THR A 284 37.63 11.31 -20.31
C THR A 284 37.24 10.03 -21.02
N PRO A 285 35.93 9.71 -21.14
CA PRO A 285 35.45 8.43 -21.67
C PRO A 285 35.58 8.39 -23.20
N ASN A 286 36.81 8.36 -23.69
CA ASN A 286 37.19 8.40 -25.11
C ASN A 286 37.68 7.02 -25.63
N GLY A 287 37.78 6.03 -24.74
CA GLY A 287 38.19 4.67 -25.05
C GLY A 287 39.70 4.48 -25.21
N ASP A 288 40.53 5.40 -24.71
CA ASP A 288 41.99 5.31 -24.75
C ASP A 288 42.60 4.52 -23.57
N GLY A 289 41.75 4.06 -22.64
CA GLY A 289 42.12 3.32 -21.44
C GLY A 289 42.47 4.19 -20.23
N GLN A 290 42.47 5.52 -20.35
CA GLN A 290 42.77 6.46 -19.27
C GLN A 290 41.52 7.27 -18.88
N ASN A 291 41.15 7.18 -17.60
CA ASN A 291 40.00 7.89 -17.03
C ASN A 291 38.67 7.62 -17.76
N ASP A 292 38.54 6.44 -18.38
CA ASP A 292 37.34 6.03 -19.10
C ASP A 292 36.16 5.70 -18.17
N ALA A 293 36.43 5.42 -16.89
CA ALA A 293 35.44 5.09 -15.89
C ALA A 293 35.66 5.84 -14.58
N LEU A 294 34.59 6.02 -13.80
CA LEU A 294 34.68 6.52 -12.43
C LEU A 294 35.20 5.39 -11.52
N VAL A 295 36.49 5.43 -11.22
CA VAL A 295 37.14 4.46 -10.32
C VAL A 295 37.24 5.05 -8.92
N ILE A 296 36.47 4.52 -7.98
CA ILE A 296 36.50 4.92 -6.58
C ILE A 296 37.52 4.03 -5.85
N GLU A 297 38.54 4.65 -5.26
CA GLU A 297 39.57 3.95 -4.50
C GLU A 297 39.00 3.39 -3.19
N GLY A 298 39.41 2.17 -2.83
CA GLY A 298 38.97 1.52 -1.59
C GLY A 298 37.60 0.83 -1.67
N LEU A 299 36.90 0.92 -2.82
CA LEU A 299 35.62 0.25 -3.04
C LEU A 299 35.74 -1.29 -2.99
N ASP A 300 36.92 -1.84 -3.26
CA ASP A 300 37.24 -3.26 -3.14
C ASP A 300 37.09 -3.80 -1.70
N ARG A 301 37.03 -2.90 -0.71
CA ARG A 301 36.81 -3.22 0.69
C ARG A 301 35.33 -3.29 1.08
N SER A 302 34.43 -2.89 0.17
CA SER A 302 32.99 -2.84 0.39
C SER A 302 32.28 -3.81 -0.56
N ALA A 303 31.87 -4.97 -0.02
CA ALA A 303 31.11 -5.97 -0.77
C ALA A 303 29.64 -5.58 -0.95
N SER A 304 29.16 -4.62 -0.14
CA SER A 304 27.82 -4.04 -0.24
C SER A 304 27.94 -2.52 -0.38
N ASN A 305 27.86 -2.02 -1.62
CA ASN A 305 27.90 -0.59 -1.91
C ASN A 305 26.85 -0.19 -2.96
N SER A 306 26.50 1.09 -3.03
CA SER A 306 25.67 1.65 -4.10
C SER A 306 26.15 3.05 -4.49
N ILE A 307 26.00 3.39 -5.77
CA ILE A 307 26.34 4.70 -6.32
C ILE A 307 25.12 5.40 -6.91
N GLN A 308 25.07 6.71 -6.76
CA GLN A 308 24.12 7.61 -7.41
C GLN A 308 24.90 8.79 -8.01
N ILE A 309 24.58 9.17 -9.26
CA ILE A 309 25.20 10.30 -9.95
C ILE A 309 24.11 11.24 -10.46
N PHE A 310 24.30 12.53 -10.24
CA PHE A 310 23.38 13.61 -10.55
C PHE A 310 24.04 14.64 -11.46
N ASP A 311 23.27 15.26 -12.34
CA ASP A 311 23.73 16.43 -13.09
C ASP A 311 23.77 17.70 -12.21
N ARG A 312 24.22 18.82 -12.80
CA ARG A 312 24.30 20.11 -12.10
C ARG A 312 22.95 20.68 -11.63
N TYR A 313 21.84 20.12 -12.09
CA TYR A 313 20.48 20.53 -11.75
C TYR A 313 19.83 19.58 -10.72
N GLY A 314 20.56 18.58 -10.23
CA GLY A 314 20.06 17.59 -9.28
C GLY A 314 19.27 16.45 -9.93
N VAL A 315 19.27 16.34 -11.26
CA VAL A 315 18.62 15.22 -11.95
C VAL A 315 19.53 14.01 -11.89
N MET A 316 19.02 12.91 -11.36
CA MET A 316 19.77 11.65 -11.30
C MET A 316 19.97 11.08 -12.70
N VAL A 317 21.23 10.90 -13.09
CA VAL A 317 21.61 10.39 -14.41
C VAL A 317 22.10 8.96 -14.37
N TYR A 318 22.60 8.48 -13.23
CA TYR A 318 23.04 7.10 -13.07
C TYR A 318 22.81 6.62 -11.65
N SER A 319 22.50 5.33 -11.49
CA SER A 319 22.52 4.67 -10.19
C SER A 319 22.75 3.19 -10.33
N LYS A 320 23.54 2.60 -9.44
CA LYS A 320 23.83 1.17 -9.47
C LYS A 320 24.12 0.65 -8.08
N ASP A 321 23.51 -0.48 -7.76
CA ASP A 321 23.87 -1.29 -6.59
C ASP A 321 25.02 -2.23 -6.93
N ASN A 322 25.83 -2.53 -5.93
CA ASN A 322 27.08 -3.26 -6.05
C ASN A 322 27.94 -2.69 -7.19
N TYR A 323 28.29 -1.41 -7.08
CA TYR A 323 29.09 -0.69 -8.05
C TYR A 323 30.50 -1.32 -8.15
N GLN A 324 30.98 -1.50 -9.38
CA GLN A 324 32.23 -2.22 -9.67
C GLN A 324 33.21 -1.34 -10.46
N ASN A 325 33.19 -0.03 -10.22
CA ASN A 325 34.01 0.95 -10.94
C ASN A 325 33.79 0.94 -12.46
N ASP A 326 32.52 0.77 -12.88
CA ASP A 326 32.14 0.53 -14.28
C ASP A 326 31.26 1.62 -14.90
N PHE A 327 31.11 2.78 -14.24
CA PHE A 327 30.43 3.92 -14.83
C PHE A 327 31.33 4.56 -15.89
N ASP A 328 30.91 4.46 -17.15
CA ASP A 328 31.63 4.90 -18.35
C ASP A 328 31.14 6.26 -18.89
N GLY A 329 30.46 7.05 -18.05
CA GLY A 329 29.88 8.32 -18.47
C GLY A 329 28.54 8.20 -19.19
N ARG A 330 27.89 7.03 -19.22
CA ARG A 330 26.55 6.85 -19.80
C ARG A 330 25.46 6.77 -18.73
N SER A 331 24.30 7.33 -19.06
CA SER A 331 23.13 7.26 -18.18
C SER A 331 22.45 5.89 -18.27
N ASN A 332 21.99 5.37 -17.13
CA ASN A 332 21.09 4.21 -17.06
C ASN A 332 19.66 4.59 -16.61
N ARG A 333 19.33 5.89 -16.61
CA ARG A 333 18.03 6.41 -16.15
C ARG A 333 17.11 6.73 -17.32
N GLU A 334 15.81 6.52 -17.09
CA GLU A 334 14.83 6.54 -18.17
C GLU A 334 14.63 7.93 -18.79
N GLN A 335 14.76 8.96 -17.96
CA GLN A 335 14.44 10.35 -18.23
C GLN A 335 15.54 11.12 -18.98
N VAL A 336 16.70 10.50 -19.23
CA VAL A 336 17.82 11.14 -19.94
C VAL A 336 17.71 10.82 -21.44
N ILE A 337 17.49 11.87 -22.25
CA ILE A 337 17.21 11.80 -23.70
C ILE A 337 18.32 11.10 -24.50
N GLN A 338 19.53 10.99 -23.95
CA GLN A 338 20.73 10.49 -24.64
C GLN A 338 21.41 9.31 -23.91
N ARG A 339 20.65 8.27 -23.53
CA ARG A 339 21.18 7.09 -22.79
C ARG A 339 22.43 6.46 -23.44
N ASN A 340 22.48 6.40 -24.77
CA ASN A 340 23.55 5.74 -25.52
C ASN A 340 24.66 6.66 -26.04
N SER A 341 24.50 7.99 -25.94
CA SER A 341 25.42 8.95 -26.56
C SER A 341 26.48 9.48 -25.60
N GLY A 342 26.47 9.02 -24.35
CA GLY A 342 27.27 9.60 -23.26
C GLY A 342 26.63 10.87 -22.69
N LEU A 343 26.93 11.16 -21.43
CA LEU A 343 26.56 12.39 -20.75
C LEU A 343 27.38 13.56 -21.30
N ALA A 344 26.80 14.76 -21.34
CA ALA A 344 27.48 15.95 -21.85
C ALA A 344 28.66 16.37 -20.96
N SER A 345 29.68 17.00 -21.55
CA SER A 345 30.81 17.51 -20.77
C SER A 345 30.35 18.53 -19.71
N GLY A 346 30.78 18.35 -18.47
CA GLY A 346 30.32 19.17 -17.35
C GLY A 346 30.57 18.56 -15.98
N ILE A 347 30.10 19.28 -14.97
CA ILE A 347 30.16 18.87 -13.56
C ILE A 347 28.93 18.02 -13.25
N TYR A 348 29.19 16.88 -12.60
CA TYR A 348 28.22 15.96 -12.04
C TYR A 348 28.55 15.76 -10.56
N PHE A 349 27.55 15.40 -9.77
CA PHE A 349 27.70 15.08 -8.36
C PHE A 349 27.50 13.59 -8.17
N TYR A 350 28.31 12.95 -7.33
CA TYR A 350 28.13 11.55 -7.00
C TYR A 350 27.96 11.38 -5.49
N ILE A 351 27.20 10.36 -5.14
CA ILE A 351 27.07 9.84 -3.78
C ILE A 351 27.39 8.35 -3.88
N ILE A 352 28.43 7.92 -3.18
CA ILE A 352 28.76 6.51 -2.99
C ILE A 352 28.48 6.15 -1.52
N THR A 353 27.73 5.08 -1.32
CA THR A 353 27.43 4.53 0.00
C THR A 353 28.03 3.13 0.07
N MET A 354 28.94 2.91 1.03
CA MET A 354 29.52 1.62 1.38
C MET A 354 28.80 1.12 2.63
N HIS A 355 27.73 0.36 2.42
CA HIS A 355 26.76 -0.06 3.43
C HIS A 355 27.39 -0.93 4.52
N ASP A 356 28.30 -1.81 4.13
CA ASP A 356 29.03 -2.71 5.04
C ASP A 356 30.14 -2.01 5.85
N LEU A 357 30.61 -0.85 5.37
CA LEU A 357 31.66 -0.08 6.03
C LEU A 357 31.14 1.11 6.81
N ALA A 358 29.83 1.37 6.81
CA ALA A 358 29.27 2.57 7.43
C ALA A 358 29.91 3.85 6.87
N GLN A 359 30.27 3.88 5.58
CA GLN A 359 30.91 5.04 4.94
C GLN A 359 30.10 5.59 3.77
N LYS A 360 29.96 6.92 3.71
CA LYS A 360 29.30 7.63 2.62
C LYS A 360 30.21 8.75 2.16
N HIS A 361 30.43 8.81 0.86
CA HIS A 361 31.24 9.87 0.25
C HIS A 361 30.41 10.58 -0.79
N GLN A 362 30.51 11.90 -0.75
CA GLN A 362 29.92 12.77 -1.74
C GLN A 362 31.02 13.64 -2.32
N GLY A 363 30.95 13.84 -3.62
CA GLY A 363 31.91 14.67 -4.32
C GLY A 363 31.37 15.10 -5.66
N TYR A 364 32.22 15.75 -6.44
CA TYR A 364 31.91 16.02 -7.84
C TYR A 364 32.88 15.29 -8.76
N LEU A 365 32.39 14.99 -9.96
CA LEU A 365 33.19 14.50 -11.07
C LEU A 365 32.99 15.42 -12.27
N TYR A 366 34.07 15.68 -13.00
CA TYR A 366 34.00 16.41 -14.26
C TYR A 366 34.16 15.43 -15.42
N ILE A 367 33.19 15.41 -16.34
CA ILE A 367 33.24 14.62 -17.57
C ILE A 367 33.71 15.51 -18.71
N SER A 368 34.68 15.03 -19.49
CA SER A 368 35.17 15.66 -20.72
C SER A 368 35.19 14.65 -21.85
N ASN A 369 34.21 14.72 -22.76
CA ASN A 369 34.16 13.87 -23.97
C ASN A 369 34.99 14.42 -25.12
#